data_AF-A0A359FZ30-F1
#
_entry.id   AF-A0A359FZ30-F1
#
_cell.length_a   1.000
_cell.length_b   1.000
_cell.length_c   1.000
_cell.angle_alpha   90.00
_cell.angle_beta   90.00
_cell.angle_gamma   90.00
#
_symmetry.space_group_name_H-M   'P 1'
#
loop_
_entity.id
_entity.type
_entity.pdbx_description
1 polymer ?
#
loop_
_entity_poly.entity_id
_entity_poly.type
_entity_poly.pdbx_seq_one_letter_code
_entity_poly.pdbx_strand_id
1 'polypeptide(L)' 'MFKKLVAIEPVSLIPSAEEELKSYAEEVIMYRDCPSGDDEIARRISDADAVLLSYTSYLGAAALEKCA' A
#
# COMPACT_ATOMS: atom_id res chain seq x y z
N MET A 1 -16.59 0.64 1.68
CA MET A 1 -15.51 1.28 2.45
C MET A 1 -14.46 0.21 2.69
N PHE A 2 -13.18 0.52 2.49
CA PHE A 2 -12.11 -0.42 2.79
C PHE A 2 -11.87 -0.41 4.31
N LYS A 3 -11.52 -1.55 4.91
CA LYS A 3 -11.06 -1.55 6.32
C LYS A 3 -9.63 -1.02 6.37
N LYS A 4 -8.78 -1.50 5.47
CA LYS A 4 -7.37 -1.08 5.42
C LYS A 4 -6.89 -0.76 4.01
N LEU A 5 -6.37 0.44 3.83
CA LEU A 5 -5.70 0.90 2.61
C LEU A 5 -4.21 1.12 2.91
N VAL A 6 -3.33 0.55 2.07
CA VAL A 6 -1.88 0.65 2.23
C VAL A 6 -1.25 1.26 0.99
N ALA A 7 -0.58 2.41 1.12
CA ALA A 7 0.39 2.87 0.15
C ALA A 7 1.75 2.22 0.46
N ILE A 8 2.19 1.29 -0.39
CA ILE A 8 3.37 0.45 -0.11
C ILE A 8 4.69 1.18 -0.31
N GLU A 9 4.65 2.37 -0.88
CA GLU A 9 5.81 3.22 -1.18
C GLU A 9 5.34 4.68 -1.36
N PRO A 10 6.24 5.66 -1.54
CA PRO A 10 5.85 7.03 -1.83
C PRO A 10 5.01 7.16 -3.12
N VAL A 11 3.75 7.59 -2.98
CA VAL A 11 2.77 7.74 -4.08
C VAL A 11 2.57 9.18 -4.56
N SER A 12 3.44 10.11 -4.13
CA SER A 12 3.44 11.52 -4.54
C SER A 12 2.09 12.25 -4.43
N LEU A 13 1.25 11.83 -3.48
CA LEU A 13 0.00 12.50 -3.17
C LEU A 13 0.29 13.85 -2.52
N ILE A 14 -0.47 14.86 -2.91
CA ILE A 14 -0.51 16.13 -2.17
C ILE A 14 -1.17 15.91 -0.81
N PRO A 15 -0.87 16.72 0.22
CA PRO A 15 -1.40 16.50 1.57
C PRO A 15 -2.93 16.41 1.65
N SER A 16 -3.65 17.18 0.85
CA SER A 16 -5.12 17.11 0.82
C SER A 16 -5.65 15.79 0.27
N ALA A 17 -4.91 15.15 -0.64
CA ALA A 17 -5.27 13.83 -1.14
C ALA A 17 -4.92 12.73 -0.12
N GLU A 18 -3.82 12.86 0.62
CA GLU A 18 -3.51 11.95 1.74
C GLU A 18 -4.62 11.98 2.80
N GLU A 19 -5.12 13.17 3.14
CA GLU A 19 -6.24 13.32 4.08
C GLU A 19 -7.55 12.77 3.54
N GLU A 20 -7.84 12.98 2.27
CA GLU A 20 -9.07 12.48 1.63
C GLU A 20 -9.11 10.94 1.60
N LEU A 21 -7.98 10.23 1.61
CA LEU A 21 -7.98 8.76 1.70
C LEU A 21 -8.72 8.23 2.93
N LYS A 22 -8.76 8.99 4.02
CA LYS A 22 -9.45 8.62 5.27
C LYS A 22 -10.97 8.62 5.11
N SER A 23 -11.53 9.17 4.02
CA SER A 23 -12.96 9.07 3.70
C SER A 23 -13.32 7.73 3.02
N TYR A 24 -12.33 7.02 2.47
CA TYR A 24 -12.52 5.76 1.73
C TYR A 24 -12.12 4.50 2.51
N ALA A 25 -11.32 4.64 3.57
CA ALA A 25 -10.83 3.55 4.39
C ALA A 25 -10.84 3.87 5.89
N GLU A 26 -11.09 2.85 6.73
CA GLU A 26 -11.04 2.99 8.20
C GLU A 26 -9.60 3.20 8.70
N GLU A 27 -8.64 2.49 8.10
CA GLU A 27 -7.21 2.61 8.35
C GLU A 27 -6.47 2.93 7.05
N VAL A 28 -5.57 3.92 7.09
CA VAL A 28 -4.68 4.30 5.99
C VAL A 28 -3.24 4.24 6.47
N ILE A 29 -2.43 3.38 5.84
CA ILE A 29 -0.98 3.29 6.09
C ILE A 29 -0.22 3.84 4.89
N MET A 30 0.73 4.73 5.13
CA MET A 30 1.60 5.29 4.09
C MET A 30 3.07 5.06 4.40
N TYR A 31 3.70 4.15 3.65
CA TYR A 31 5.14 3.96 3.73
C TYR A 31 5.88 5.09 3.01
N ARG A 32 6.95 5.59 3.62
CA ARG A 32 7.74 6.72 3.11
C ARG A 32 9.02 6.28 2.38
N ASP A 33 9.19 4.97 2.22
CA ASP A 33 10.31 4.28 1.59
C ASP A 33 9.82 3.20 0.62
N CYS A 34 10.63 2.88 -0.40
CA CYS A 34 10.34 1.76 -1.30
C CYS A 34 10.58 0.41 -0.59
N PRO A 35 9.71 -0.59 -0.79
CA PRO A 35 9.95 -1.93 -0.27
C PRO A 35 11.20 -2.55 -0.91
N SER A 36 11.92 -3.35 -0.12
CA SER A 36 13.16 -4.01 -0.54
C SER A 36 12.96 -5.21 -1.47
N GLY A 37 11.73 -5.70 -1.62
CA GLY A 37 11.37 -6.81 -2.50
C GLY A 37 10.05 -7.47 -2.14
N ASP A 38 9.75 -8.60 -2.77
CA ASP A 38 8.45 -9.29 -2.70
C ASP A 38 8.02 -9.68 -1.26
N ASP A 39 8.97 -10.10 -0.42
CA ASP A 39 8.67 -10.48 0.98
C ASP A 39 8.17 -9.28 1.79
N GLU A 40 8.79 -8.12 1.57
CA GLU A 40 8.38 -6.90 2.24
C GLU A 40 7.06 -6.38 1.69
N ILE A 41 6.86 -6.44 0.37
CA ILE A 41 5.58 -6.10 -0.26
C ILE A 41 4.46 -6.95 0.36
N ALA A 42 4.62 -8.28 0.41
CA ALA A 42 3.65 -9.19 1.00
C ALA A 42 3.36 -8.84 2.46
N ARG A 43 4.39 -8.58 3.27
CA ARG A 43 4.23 -8.17 4.67
C ARG A 43 3.45 -6.85 4.81
N ARG A 44 3.65 -5.89 3.90
CA ARG A 44 2.95 -4.58 3.93
C ARG A 44 1.47 -4.72 3.57
N ILE A 45 1.08 -5.70 2.75
CA ILE A 45 -0.28 -5.76 2.15
C ILE A 45 -1.12 -6.98 2.53
N SER A 46 -0.60 -7.96 3.29
CA SER A 46 -1.30 -9.23 3.54
C SER A 46 -2.70 -9.03 4.15
N ASP A 47 -2.87 -8.03 5.01
CA ASP A 47 -4.13 -7.68 5.65
C ASP A 47 -4.80 -6.43 5.07
N ALA A 48 -4.37 -5.97 3.89
CA ALA A 48 -4.90 -4.80 3.22
C ALA A 48 -6.06 -5.16 2.28
N ASP A 49 -7.12 -4.37 2.28
CA ASP A 49 -8.19 -4.49 1.29
C ASP A 49 -7.90 -3.72 0.01
N ALA A 50 -7.07 -2.67 0.11
CA ALA A 50 -6.67 -1.81 -1.00
C ALA A 50 -5.19 -1.45 -0.91
N VAL A 51 -4.53 -1.40 -2.08
CA VAL A 51 -3.10 -1.09 -2.19
C VAL A 51 -2.89 0.05 -3.18
N LEU A 52 -2.13 1.06 -2.77
CA LEU A 52 -1.60 2.09 -3.66
C LEU A 52 -0.12 1.79 -3.92
N LEU A 53 0.24 1.81 -5.21
CA LEU A 53 1.57 1.51 -5.72
C LEU A 53 1.96 2.60 -6.73
N SER A 54 3.22 3.01 -6.70
CA SER A 54 3.82 3.92 -7.66
C SER A 54 4.65 3.11 -8.69
N TYR A 55 5.38 3.77 -9.57
CA TYR A 55 6.15 3.09 -10.61
C TYR A 55 7.53 2.58 -10.14
N THR A 56 7.87 2.76 -8.86
CA THR A 56 9.19 2.40 -8.32
C THR A 56 9.26 0.98 -7.78
N SER A 57 8.11 0.33 -7.57
CA SER A 57 8.00 -1.07 -7.17
C SER A 57 7.15 -1.88 -8.15
N TYR A 58 7.36 -3.19 -8.16
CA TYR A 58 6.58 -4.13 -8.95
C TYR A 58 5.80 -5.08 -8.01
N LEU A 59 4.48 -4.97 -8.00
CA LEU A 59 3.60 -5.93 -7.33
C LEU A 59 3.26 -7.06 -8.31
N GLY A 60 4.05 -8.13 -8.25
CA GLY A 60 3.88 -9.32 -9.08
C GLY A 60 3.28 -10.52 -8.35
N ALA A 61 3.11 -11.63 -9.09
CA ALA A 61 2.60 -12.89 -8.54
C ALA A 61 3.43 -13.38 -7.34
N ALA A 62 4.76 -13.26 -7.40
CA ALA A 62 5.66 -13.70 -6.33
C ALA A 62 5.42 -13.01 -4.97
N ALA A 63 4.94 -11.76 -4.96
CA ALA A 63 4.54 -11.07 -3.74
C ALA A 63 3.12 -11.48 -3.31
N LEU A 64 2.18 -11.56 -4.27
CA LEU A 64 0.78 -11.92 -4.00
C LEU A 64 0.64 -13.35 -3.44
N GLU A 65 1.45 -14.29 -3.92
CA GLU A 65 1.47 -15.68 -3.44
C GLU A 65 1.95 -15.81 -1.98
N LYS A 66 2.63 -14.79 -1.45
CA LYS A 66 3.13 -14.73 -0.07
C LYS A 66 2.17 -14.01 0.88
N CYS A 67 1.11 -13.37 0.36
CA CYS A 67 0.06 -12.80 1.19
C CYS A 67 -0.75 -13.93 1.84
N ALA A 68 -0.96 -13.82 3.15
CA ALA A 68 -1.64 -14.83 3.98
C ALA A 68 -2.89 -14.27 4.65
#